data_AF-A0A349KV83-F1
#
_entry.id   AF-A0A349KV83-F1
#
_cell.length_a   1.000
_cell.length_b   1.000
_cell.length_c   1.000
_cell.angle_alpha   90.00
_cell.angle_beta   90.00
_cell.angle_gamma   90.00
#
_symmetry.space_group_name_H-M   'P 1'
#
loop_
_entity.id
_entity.type
_entity.pdbx_description
1 polymer ?
#
loop_
_entity_poly.entity_id
_entity_poly.type
_entity_poly.pdbx_seq_one_letter_code
_entity_poly.pdbx_strand_id
1 'polypeptide(L)'
;MEGDIQIRRGGSGSKISASLSELIEPYATKDLTLDELRKLVGLGVAAWNLSSLDESLRTSKIGQLLEVMGASDDLNLMDLIRELIERKLARFADDSRFVVSWNVRQDKNKFHISAAALIKPDSDSTESKNPQPPTEGAGNHAA
;
A
#
# COMPACT_ATOMS: atom_id res chain seq x y z
N MET A 1 32.80 10.16 6.02
CA MET A 1 31.47 10.54 6.54
C MET A 1 30.46 9.63 5.87
N GLU A 2 30.29 8.44 6.44
CA GLU A 2 29.38 7.42 5.93
C GLU A 2 28.05 7.60 6.65
N GLY A 3 27.04 8.09 5.93
CA GLY A 3 25.67 8.16 6.43
C GLY A 3 25.06 6.77 6.38
N ASP A 4 24.98 6.14 7.54
CA ASP A 4 24.34 4.85 7.78
C ASP A 4 22.84 4.96 7.46
N ILE A 5 22.45 4.63 6.22
CA ILE A 5 21.03 4.52 5.87
C ILE A 5 20.54 3.17 6.40
N GLN A 6 20.10 3.18 7.66
CA GLN A 6 19.39 2.05 8.26
C GLN A 6 18.03 1.88 7.58
N ILE A 7 17.99 1.07 6.52
CA ILE A 7 16.72 0.54 6.01
C ILE A 7 16.21 -0.45 7.05
N ARG A 8 15.39 0.04 8.00
CA ARG A 8 14.60 -0.82 8.86
C ARG A 8 13.67 -1.68 7.98
N ARG A 9 14.03 -2.95 7.87
CA ARG A 9 13.24 -4.00 7.24
C ARG A 9 12.06 -4.29 8.18
N GLY A 10 10.94 -3.59 7.99
CA GLY A 10 9.71 -3.79 8.74
C GLY A 10 8.78 -4.77 8.02
N GLY A 11 8.49 -5.90 8.68
CA GLY A 11 7.38 -6.80 8.38
C GLY A 11 7.66 -7.86 7.32
N SER A 12 7.38 -9.12 7.66
CA SER A 12 7.43 -10.32 6.82
C SER A 12 6.40 -10.25 5.67
N GLY A 13 6.64 -9.39 4.69
CA GLY A 13 5.82 -9.21 3.50
C GLY A 13 6.63 -8.50 2.42
N SER A 14 6.35 -8.81 1.16
CA SER A 14 7.07 -8.19 0.02
C SER A 14 7.07 -6.66 0.12
N LYS A 15 8.18 -6.04 -0.30
CA LYS A 15 8.31 -4.57 -0.34
C LYS A 15 7.17 -4.00 -1.17
N ILE A 16 6.47 -2.99 -0.67
CA ILE A 16 5.36 -2.36 -1.39
C ILE A 16 5.78 -1.85 -2.77
N SER A 17 7.02 -1.35 -2.91
CA SER A 17 7.56 -0.94 -4.21
C SER A 17 7.71 -2.11 -5.19
N ALA A 18 8.01 -3.32 -4.72
CA ALA A 18 8.08 -4.51 -5.56
C ALA A 18 6.68 -4.95 -6.00
N SER A 19 5.71 -4.95 -5.09
CA SER A 19 4.31 -5.24 -5.40
C SER A 19 3.71 -4.24 -6.39
N LEU A 20 4.04 -2.95 -6.25
CA LEU A 20 3.63 -1.93 -7.23
C LEU A 20 4.27 -2.18 -8.60
N SER A 21 5.54 -2.55 -8.66
CA SER A 21 6.19 -2.92 -9.93
C SER A 21 5.48 -4.09 -10.61
N GLU A 22 5.16 -5.15 -9.87
CA GLU A 22 4.47 -6.33 -10.40
C GLU A 22 3.03 -6.02 -10.83
N LEU A 23 2.37 -5.09 -10.12
CA LEU A 23 1.04 -4.63 -10.46
C LEU A 23 1.02 -3.97 -11.84
N ILE A 24 1.96 -3.07 -12.11
CA ILE A 24 1.99 -2.27 -13.34
C ILE A 24 2.77 -2.93 -14.50
N GLU A 25 3.49 -4.02 -14.23
CA GLU A 25 4.39 -4.68 -15.19
C GLU A 25 3.79 -4.93 -16.58
N PRO A 26 2.52 -5.36 -16.74
CA PRO A 26 1.93 -5.56 -18.07
C PRO A 26 1.82 -4.29 -18.91
N TYR A 27 1.77 -3.13 -18.25
CA TYR A 27 1.60 -1.82 -18.88
C TYR A 27 2.92 -1.05 -18.97
N ALA A 28 3.98 -1.54 -18.32
CA ALA A 28 5.30 -0.93 -18.30
C ALA A 28 6.09 -1.30 -19.56
N THR A 29 5.75 -0.69 -20.70
CA THR A 29 6.47 -0.91 -21.96
C THR A 29 7.91 -0.38 -21.89
N LYS A 30 8.81 -0.95 -22.71
CA LYS A 30 10.24 -0.60 -22.70
C LYS A 30 10.53 0.85 -23.12
N ASP A 31 9.57 1.46 -23.81
CA ASP A 31 9.73 2.77 -24.44
C ASP A 31 9.13 3.91 -23.59
N LEU A 32 8.59 3.61 -22.40
CA LEU A 32 8.06 4.63 -21.50
C LEU A 32 9.17 5.59 -21.07
N THR A 33 8.87 6.88 -21.21
CA THR A 33 9.64 7.96 -20.58
C THR A 33 9.47 7.91 -19.06
N LEU A 34 10.38 8.60 -18.35
CA LEU A 34 10.28 8.72 -16.89
C LEU A 34 8.94 9.32 -16.43
N ASP A 35 8.37 10.24 -17.21
CA ASP A 35 7.10 10.89 -16.89
C ASP A 35 5.91 9.93 -17.08
N GLU A 36 5.90 9.17 -18.17
CA GLU A 36 4.87 8.16 -18.40
C GLU A 36 4.94 7.03 -17.37
N LEU A 37 6.14 6.59 -17.01
CA LEU A 37 6.31 5.62 -15.93
C LEU A 37 5.85 6.18 -14.58
N ARG A 38 6.11 7.47 -14.27
CA ARG A 38 5.55 8.10 -13.07
C ARG A 38 4.04 8.09 -13.08
N LYS A 39 3.41 8.45 -14.20
CA LYS A 39 1.95 8.42 -14.35
C LYS A 39 1.41 7.01 -14.12
N LEU A 40 2.02 6.00 -14.74
CA LEU A 40 1.65 4.60 -14.57
C LEU A 40 1.78 4.13 -13.12
N VAL A 41 2.89 4.46 -12.44
CA VAL A 41 3.08 4.15 -11.01
C VAL A 41 2.02 4.87 -10.16
N GLY A 42 1.70 6.13 -10.48
CA GLY A 42 0.64 6.90 -9.83
C GLY A 42 -0.73 6.23 -9.97
N LEU A 43 -1.07 5.73 -11.16
CA LEU A 43 -2.29 4.95 -11.39
C LEU A 43 -2.28 3.64 -10.61
N GLY A 44 -1.14 2.92 -10.59
CA GLY A 44 -0.98 1.72 -9.78
C GLY A 44 -1.18 1.97 -8.29
N VAL A 45 -0.67 3.09 -7.76
CA VAL A 45 -0.89 3.52 -6.37
C VAL A 45 -2.35 3.87 -6.10
N ALA A 46 -3.00 4.59 -7.03
CA ALA A 46 -4.41 4.91 -6.89
C ALA A 46 -5.26 3.63 -6.88
N ALA A 47 -5.07 2.74 -7.86
CA ALA A 47 -5.73 1.45 -7.93
C ALA A 47 -5.51 0.62 -6.66
N TRP A 48 -4.28 0.60 -6.15
CA TRP A 48 -3.95 -0.06 -4.90
C TRP A 48 -4.80 0.45 -3.74
N ASN A 49 -4.81 1.76 -3.52
CA ASN A 49 -5.57 2.38 -2.43
C ASN A 49 -7.09 2.24 -2.60
N LEU A 50 -7.59 2.30 -3.84
CA LEU A 50 -9.01 2.14 -4.17
C LEU A 50 -9.50 0.70 -3.97
N SER A 51 -8.62 -0.30 -4.12
CA SER A 51 -8.97 -1.72 -3.95
C SER A 51 -9.39 -2.07 -2.52
N SER A 52 -8.99 -1.28 -1.52
CA SER A 52 -9.35 -1.47 -0.11
C SER A 52 -10.63 -0.75 0.31
N LEU A 53 -11.33 -0.10 -0.64
CA LEU A 53 -12.61 0.56 -0.40
C LEU A 53 -13.76 -0.35 -0.84
N ASP A 54 -14.91 -0.18 -0.20
CA ASP A 54 -16.15 -0.81 -0.65
C ASP A 54 -16.54 -0.34 -2.06
N GLU A 55 -17.27 -1.18 -2.79
CA GLU A 55 -17.54 -0.99 -4.22
C GLU A 55 -18.21 0.34 -4.58
N SER A 56 -19.16 0.79 -3.74
CA SER A 56 -19.86 2.07 -3.93
C SER A 56 -18.91 3.27 -3.81
N LEU A 57 -18.07 3.26 -2.77
CA LEU A 57 -17.08 4.30 -2.51
C LEU A 57 -15.97 4.27 -3.57
N ARG A 58 -15.53 3.07 -3.96
CA ARG A 58 -14.54 2.84 -5.01
C ARG A 58 -14.97 3.46 -6.34
N THR A 59 -16.21 3.19 -6.77
CA THR A 59 -16.76 3.76 -8.02
C THR A 59 -16.80 5.28 -7.99
N SER A 60 -17.27 5.86 -6.89
CA SER A 60 -17.27 7.32 -6.71
C SER A 60 -15.86 7.92 -6.76
N LYS A 61 -14.89 7.25 -6.15
CA LYS A 61 -13.50 7.72 -6.08
C LYS A 61 -12.75 7.57 -7.41
N ILE A 62 -13.08 6.57 -8.23
CA ILE A 62 -12.58 6.48 -9.61
C ILE A 62 -13.06 7.69 -10.42
N GLY A 63 -14.33 8.06 -10.33
CA GLY A 63 -14.86 9.25 -11.01
C GLY A 63 -14.14 10.54 -10.62
N GLN A 64 -13.93 10.76 -9.32
CA GLN A 64 -13.17 11.92 -8.81
C GLN A 64 -11.72 11.92 -9.31
N LEU A 65 -11.08 10.75 -9.38
CA LEU A 65 -9.72 10.62 -9.88
C LEU A 65 -9.63 11.01 -11.37
N LEU A 66 -10.57 10.54 -12.18
CA LEU A 66 -10.65 10.89 -13.61
C LEU A 66 -10.88 12.39 -13.80
N GLU A 67 -11.75 13.00 -13.00
CA GLU A 67 -12.02 14.44 -13.04
C GLU A 67 -10.77 15.27 -12.72
N VAL A 68 -10.03 14.90 -11.67
CA VAL A 68 -8.76 15.56 -11.30
C VAL A 68 -7.71 15.45 -12.40
N MET A 69 -7.71 14.36 -13.16
CA MET A 69 -6.82 14.17 -14.30
C MET A 69 -7.31 14.86 -15.58
N GLY A 70 -8.48 15.51 -15.57
CA GLY A 70 -9.09 16.11 -16.75
C GLY A 70 -9.54 15.05 -17.78
N ALA A 71 -9.85 13.85 -17.33
CA ALA A 71 -10.09 12.65 -18.14
C ALA A 71 -11.44 12.00 -17.79
N SER A 72 -12.44 12.79 -17.39
CA SER A 72 -13.76 12.31 -16.95
C SER A 72 -14.46 11.40 -17.97
N ASP A 73 -14.21 11.62 -19.26
CA ASP A 73 -14.81 10.85 -20.36
C ASP A 73 -13.82 9.84 -21.00
N ASP A 74 -12.62 9.67 -20.43
CA ASP A 74 -11.63 8.72 -20.93
C ASP A 74 -11.94 7.30 -20.45
N LEU A 75 -12.73 6.59 -21.26
CA LEU A 75 -13.12 5.20 -21.01
C LEU A 75 -11.91 4.27 -20.92
N ASN A 76 -10.86 4.51 -21.70
CA ASN A 76 -9.66 3.65 -21.67
C ASN A 76 -8.92 3.78 -20.34
N LEU A 77 -8.83 5.01 -19.81
CA LEU A 77 -8.20 5.25 -18.52
C LEU A 77 -9.03 4.68 -17.37
N MET A 78 -10.36 4.80 -17.45
CA MET A 78 -11.27 4.18 -16.49
C MET A 78 -11.10 2.65 -16.47
N ASP A 79 -11.05 2.01 -17.62
CA ASP A 79 -10.89 0.56 -17.73
C ASP A 79 -9.51 0.12 -17.25
N LEU A 80 -8.44 0.87 -17.56
CA LEU A 80 -7.11 0.62 -17.01
C LEU A 80 -7.08 0.65 -15.47
N ILE A 81 -7.74 1.63 -14.85
CA ILE A 81 -7.82 1.70 -13.37
C ILE A 81 -8.57 0.48 -12.81
N ARG A 82 -9.66 0.05 -13.45
CA ARG A 82 -10.41 -1.14 -13.04
C ARG A 82 -9.58 -2.41 -13.16
N GLU A 83 -8.89 -2.59 -14.28
CA GLU A 83 -8.00 -3.74 -14.49
C GLU A 83 -6.88 -3.79 -13.44
N LEU A 84 -6.28 -2.64 -13.11
CA LEU A 84 -5.27 -2.56 -12.04
C LEU A 84 -5.87 -2.93 -10.68
N ILE A 85 -7.09 -2.50 -10.36
CA ILE A 85 -7.78 -2.89 -9.13
C ILE A 85 -8.02 -4.40 -9.09
N GLU A 86 -8.56 -4.97 -10.16
CA GLU A 86 -8.83 -6.41 -10.26
C GLU A 86 -7.53 -7.22 -10.13
N ARG A 87 -6.47 -6.78 -10.81
CA ARG A 87 -5.15 -7.40 -10.73
C ARG A 87 -4.57 -7.33 -9.33
N LYS A 88 -4.75 -6.21 -8.61
CA LYS A 88 -4.35 -6.09 -7.20
C LYS A 88 -5.12 -7.10 -6.36
N LEU A 89 -6.45 -7.15 -6.46
CA LEU A 89 -7.28 -8.07 -5.69
C LEU A 89 -6.94 -9.54 -5.95
N ALA A 90 -6.59 -9.90 -7.20
CA ALA A 90 -6.22 -11.26 -7.56
C ALA A 90 -4.84 -11.71 -7.05
N ARG A 91 -3.86 -10.78 -6.95
CA ARG A 91 -2.47 -11.11 -6.61
C ARG A 91 -2.06 -10.73 -5.18
N PHE A 92 -2.70 -9.72 -4.61
CA PHE A 92 -2.36 -9.09 -3.35
C PHE A 92 -3.61 -8.89 -2.48
N ALA A 93 -4.45 -9.93 -2.40
CA ALA A 93 -5.70 -9.92 -1.64
C ALA A 93 -5.46 -9.57 -0.16
N ASP A 94 -4.41 -10.16 0.43
CA ASP A 94 -4.08 -10.01 1.86
C ASP A 94 -3.33 -8.70 2.18
N ASP A 95 -2.95 -7.92 1.17
CA ASP A 95 -2.19 -6.69 1.37
C ASP A 95 -3.12 -5.47 1.43
N SER A 96 -3.47 -5.06 2.65
CA SER A 96 -4.35 -3.91 2.93
C SER A 96 -3.60 -2.61 3.22
N ARG A 97 -2.28 -2.58 2.99
CA ARG A 97 -1.46 -1.39 3.24
C ARG A 97 -1.90 -0.22 2.38
N PHE A 98 -1.98 0.97 2.97
CA PHE A 98 -2.33 2.20 2.26
C PHE A 98 -1.06 2.96 1.87
N VAL A 99 -0.84 3.17 0.57
CA VAL A 99 0.34 3.87 0.06
C VAL A 99 0.18 5.38 0.30
N VAL A 100 1.11 5.96 1.05
CA VAL A 100 1.08 7.39 1.44
C VAL A 100 2.06 8.26 0.66
N SER A 101 3.13 7.67 0.14
CA SER A 101 4.08 8.37 -0.71
C SER A 101 4.78 7.42 -1.67
N TRP A 102 5.12 7.92 -2.85
CA TRP A 102 5.86 7.18 -3.86
C TRP A 102 6.72 8.12 -4.68
N ASN A 103 7.74 7.56 -5.34
CA ASN A 103 8.61 8.28 -6.26
C ASN A 103 9.19 7.34 -7.30
N VAL A 104 9.40 7.85 -8.50
CA VAL A 104 10.14 7.18 -9.57
C VAL A 104 11.34 8.03 -9.94
N ARG A 105 12.51 7.43 -9.87
CA ARG A 105 13.78 8.03 -10.28
C ARG A 105 14.40 7.21 -11.41
N GLN A 106 15.14 7.89 -12.27
CA GLN A 106 16.00 7.24 -13.24
C GLN A 106 17.45 7.35 -12.76
N ASP A 107 18.12 6.22 -12.61
CA ASP A 107 19.57 6.15 -12.39
C ASP A 107 20.20 5.54 -13.64
N LYS A 108 21.01 6.32 -14.36
CA LYS A 108 21.60 5.95 -15.65
C LYS A 108 20.51 5.48 -16.64
N ASN A 109 20.39 4.17 -16.83
CA ASN A 109 19.42 3.52 -17.73
C ASN A 109 18.41 2.63 -16.99
N LYS A 110 18.24 2.82 -15.67
CA LYS A 110 17.31 2.03 -14.86
C LYS A 110 16.33 2.92 -14.13
N PHE A 111 15.08 2.49 -14.10
CA PHE A 111 14.05 3.12 -13.27
C PHE A 111 14.00 2.46 -11.89
N HIS A 112 13.84 3.30 -10.88
CA HIS A 112 13.75 2.90 -9.49
C HIS A 112 12.46 3.45 -8.87
N ILE A 113 11.62 2.55 -8.38
CA ILE A 113 10.38 2.86 -7.66
C ILE A 113 10.64 2.77 -6.16
N SER A 114 10.30 3.83 -5.45
CA SER A 114 10.27 3.88 -3.98
C SER A 114 8.86 4.18 -3.52
N ALA A 115 8.38 3.49 -2.49
CA ALA A 115 7.05 3.73 -1.93
C ALA A 115 7.05 3.47 -0.42
N ALA A 116 6.24 4.24 0.29
CA ALA A 116 5.96 4.07 1.71
C ALA A 116 4.46 3.84 1.91
N ALA A 117 4.12 2.94 2.84
CA ALA A 117 2.74 2.60 3.12
C ALA A 117 2.51 2.45 4.62
N LEU A 118 1.27 2.71 5.03
CA LEU A 118 0.80 2.51 6.40
C LEU A 118 0.01 1.21 6.48
N ILE A 119 0.24 0.45 7.54
CA ILE A 119 -0.62 -0.67 7.93
C ILE A 119 -1.74 -0.06 8.77
N LYS A 120 -3.01 -0.27 8.39
CA LYS A 120 -4.11 0.08 9.28
C LYS A 120 -3.95 -0.78 10.54
N PRO A 121 -3.93 -0.22 11.76
CA PRO A 121 -3.91 -1.06 12.95
C PRO A 121 -5.16 -1.95 12.91
N ASP A 122 -4.96 -3.26 12.91
CA ASP A 122 -6.03 -4.20 13.18
C ASP A 122 -6.64 -3.80 14.52
N SER A 123 -7.91 -3.39 14.51
CA SER A 123 -8.67 -3.15 15.75
C SER A 123 -8.93 -4.46 16.53
N ASP A 124 -8.38 -5.60 16.10
CA ASP A 124 -8.54 -6.91 16.71
C ASP A 124 -7.32 -7.29 17.58
N SER A 125 -7.07 -6.49 18.62
CA SER A 125 -6.17 -6.85 19.72
C SER A 125 -6.56 -6.11 21.01
N THR A 126 -7.85 -6.17 21.35
CA THR A 126 -8.31 -5.98 22.74
C THR A 126 -8.64 -7.34 23.35
N GLU A 127 -7.65 -8.22 23.46
CA GLU A 127 -7.68 -9.29 24.46
C GLU A 127 -6.38 -9.27 25.25
N SER A 128 -6.23 -8.25 26.10
CA SER A 128 -5.30 -8.33 27.24
C SER A 128 -6.09 -8.87 28.43
N LYS A 129 -6.26 -10.19 28.49
CA LYS A 129 -6.55 -10.89 29.74
C LYS A 129 -5.41 -10.61 30.70
N ASN A 130 -5.63 -9.71 31.66
CA ASN A 130 -4.77 -9.58 32.83
C ASN A 130 -5.62 -9.67 34.11
N PRO A 131 -5.93 -10.88 34.62
CA PRO A 131 -6.21 -11.00 36.03
C PRO A 131 -4.88 -10.91 36.78
N GLN A 132 -4.70 -9.81 37.52
CA GLN A 132 -3.66 -9.65 38.53
C GLN A 132 -3.48 -10.94 39.36
N PRO A 133 -2.25 -11.44 39.57
CA PRO A 133 -2.03 -12.41 40.64
C PRO A 133 -2.21 -11.68 41.99
N PRO A 134 -2.96 -12.26 42.94
CA PRO A 134 -2.97 -11.72 44.30
C PRO A 134 -1.57 -11.89 44.89
N THR A 135 -1.06 -10.80 45.45
CA THR A 135 0.25 -10.67 46.06
C THR A 135 0.30 -11.51 47.34
N GLU A 136 1.33 -12.34 47.48
CA GLU A 136 1.67 -13.06 48.70
C GLU A 136 1.93 -12.12 49.89
N GLY A 137 1.49 -12.52 51.10
CA GLY A 137 2.33 -12.44 52.30
C GLY A 137 1.91 -11.48 53.42
N ALA A 138 1.24 -12.01 54.45
CA ALA A 138 1.37 -11.71 55.90
C ALA A 138 0.28 -12.55 56.60
N GLY A 139 0.49 -13.46 57.55
CA GLY A 139 1.45 -13.55 58.65
C GLY A 139 0.62 -14.00 59.88
N ASN A 140 1.00 -15.12 60.52
CA ASN A 140 0.67 -15.61 61.87
C ASN A 140 -0.71 -15.31 62.51
N HIS A 141 -1.39 -16.35 63.00
CA HIS A 141 -1.33 -16.71 64.43
C HIS A 141 -2.00 -18.07 64.69
N ALA A 142 -1.27 -18.92 65.41
CA ALA A 142 -1.75 -20.18 65.97
C ALA A 142 -2.63 -19.94 67.20
N ALA A 143 -3.60 -20.83 67.40
CA ALA A 143 -4.17 -21.22 68.69
C ALA A 143 -4.62 -22.68 68.59
#